data_AF-A0A396J147-F1
#
_entry.id   AF-A0A396J147-F1
#
_cell.length_a   1.000
_cell.length_b   1.000
_cell.length_c   1.000
_cell.angle_alpha   90.00
_cell.angle_beta   90.00
_cell.angle_gamma   90.00
#
_symmetry.space_group_name_H-M   'P 1'
#
loop_
_entity.id
_entity.type
_entity.pdbx_description
1 polymer ?
#
loop_
_entity_poly.entity_id
_entity_poly.type
_entity_poly.pdbx_seq_one_letter_code
_entity_poly.pdbx_strand_id
1 'polypeptide(L)'
;MNALTTTEKLKAEFLSKASVQYETKVQEANWELYKKQKEAEAILYEKKAEAEAQKASADATFYACKQEAEAELYAKKKEAEGIVTLGNAQGAYVSTLLNALGNNYTAVRDYLMINGGMFQEIAKINAEAVRGLEPKISIWTNGSDSGGEKTEGAMGMKEVAGVYKMLPPLFKTVHEQTGMLPPAWMGALSEKSP
;
A
#
# COMPACT_ATOMS: atom_id res chain seq x y z
N MET A 1 76.03 -87.63 22.82
CA MET A 1 74.99 -86.70 23.30
C MET A 1 75.23 -85.34 22.65
N ASN A 2 74.31 -84.57 22.06
CA ASN A 2 72.95 -84.76 21.54
C ASN A 2 72.72 -83.56 20.59
N ALA A 3 73.52 -83.45 19.51
CA ALA A 3 73.48 -82.33 18.56
C ALA A 3 72.10 -82.14 17.88
N LEU A 4 71.33 -83.22 17.77
CA LEU A 4 69.94 -83.19 17.30
C LEU A 4 69.04 -82.40 18.27
N THR A 5 69.15 -82.63 19.58
CA THR A 5 68.31 -81.94 20.58
C THR A 5 68.60 -80.43 20.68
N THR A 6 69.84 -80.00 20.41
CA THR A 6 70.20 -78.57 20.40
C THR A 6 69.68 -77.86 19.16
N THR A 7 69.66 -78.54 18.00
CA THR A 7 69.09 -77.97 16.76
C THR A 7 67.56 -77.91 16.79
N GLU A 8 66.92 -78.89 17.42
CA GLU A 8 65.47 -78.89 17.67
C GLU A 8 65.06 -77.76 18.63
N LYS A 9 65.82 -77.53 19.71
CA LYS A 9 65.59 -76.39 20.60
C LYS A 9 65.70 -75.04 19.89
N LEU A 10 66.76 -74.83 19.10
CA LEU A 10 66.93 -73.60 18.33
C LEU A 10 65.78 -73.39 17.33
N LYS A 11 65.35 -74.44 16.62
CA LYS A 11 64.19 -74.37 15.72
C LYS A 11 62.91 -73.99 16.46
N ALA A 12 62.67 -74.58 17.63
CA ALA A 12 61.50 -74.25 18.46
C ALA A 12 61.54 -72.79 18.95
N GLU A 13 62.71 -72.30 19.36
CA GLU A 13 62.89 -70.91 19.77
C GLU A 13 62.64 -69.94 18.61
N PHE A 14 63.21 -70.19 17.42
CA PHE A 14 62.97 -69.36 16.24
C PHE A 14 61.50 -69.38 15.79
N LEU A 15 60.84 -70.55 15.82
CA LEU A 15 59.42 -70.66 15.51
C LEU A 15 58.57 -69.89 16.53
N SER A 16 58.83 -70.04 17.83
CA SER A 16 58.09 -69.30 18.87
C SER A 16 58.26 -67.79 18.72
N LYS A 17 59.48 -67.32 18.45
CA LYS A 17 59.77 -65.91 18.24
C LYS A 17 59.10 -65.37 16.98
N ALA A 18 59.08 -66.15 15.90
CA ALA A 18 58.38 -65.78 14.67
C ALA A 18 56.85 -65.73 14.88
N SER A 19 56.28 -66.70 15.61
CA SER A 19 54.85 -66.71 15.95
C SER A 19 54.46 -65.51 16.80
N VAL A 20 55.21 -65.18 17.85
CA VAL A 20 54.95 -64.00 18.68
C VAL A 20 55.07 -62.71 17.87
N GLN A 21 56.12 -62.57 17.05
CA GLN A 21 56.27 -61.38 16.19
C GLN A 21 55.14 -61.25 15.17
N TYR A 22 54.66 -62.36 14.63
CA TYR A 22 53.51 -62.37 13.74
C TYR A 22 52.24 -61.93 14.48
N GLU A 23 51.95 -62.49 15.64
CA GLU A 23 50.80 -62.11 16.47
C GLU A 23 50.85 -60.64 16.89
N THR A 24 52.02 -60.13 17.31
CA THR A 24 52.19 -58.70 17.64
C THR A 24 51.87 -57.81 16.44
N LYS A 25 52.40 -58.13 15.25
CA LYS A 25 52.11 -57.35 14.03
C LYS A 25 50.64 -57.40 13.62
N VAL A 26 49.98 -58.55 13.80
CA VAL A 26 48.55 -58.70 13.53
C VAL A 26 47.72 -57.87 14.52
N GLN A 27 48.08 -57.87 15.80
CA GLN A 27 47.44 -57.05 16.83
C GLN A 27 47.62 -55.56 16.56
N GLU A 28 48.84 -55.13 16.19
CA GLU A 28 49.12 -53.74 15.81
C GLU A 28 48.31 -53.30 14.58
N ALA A 29 48.29 -54.12 13.53
CA ALA A 29 47.51 -53.82 12.32
C ALA A 29 46.00 -53.76 12.61
N ASN A 30 45.48 -54.66 13.44
CA ASN A 30 44.08 -54.64 13.86
C ASN A 30 43.75 -53.42 14.73
N TRP A 31 44.67 -53.03 15.62
CA TRP A 31 44.52 -51.82 16.42
C TRP A 31 44.47 -50.56 15.55
N GLU A 32 45.38 -50.44 14.57
CA GLU A 32 45.38 -49.31 13.64
C GLU A 32 44.11 -49.25 12.79
N LEU A 33 43.62 -50.40 12.32
CA LEU A 33 42.35 -50.48 11.59
C LEU A 33 41.17 -50.05 12.47
N TYR A 34 41.11 -50.54 13.71
CA TYR A 34 40.05 -50.17 14.65
C TYR A 34 40.07 -48.68 14.96
N LYS A 35 41.26 -48.10 15.18
CA LYS A 35 41.42 -46.67 15.42
C LYS A 35 40.94 -45.83 14.23
N LYS A 36 41.36 -46.19 13.01
CA LYS A 36 40.91 -45.51 11.78
C LYS A 36 39.41 -45.64 11.56
N GLN A 37 38.83 -46.81 11.84
CA GLN A 37 37.37 -47.01 11.76
C GLN A 37 36.64 -46.11 12.77
N LYS A 38 37.10 -46.04 14.02
CA LYS A 38 36.48 -45.19 15.04
C LYS A 38 36.60 -43.71 14.73
N GLU A 39 37.74 -43.26 14.21
CA GLU A 39 37.92 -41.88 13.75
C GLU A 39 37.00 -41.55 12.57
N ALA A 40 36.88 -42.46 11.59
CA ALA A 40 35.97 -42.28 10.46
C ALA A 40 34.50 -42.27 10.89
N GLU A 41 34.10 -43.14 11.82
CA GLU A 41 32.76 -43.16 12.42
C GLU A 41 32.46 -41.86 13.18
N ALA A 42 33.42 -41.34 13.95
CA ALA A 42 33.26 -40.10 14.68
C ALA A 42 33.04 -38.91 13.72
N ILE A 43 33.85 -38.81 12.66
CA ILE A 43 33.71 -37.75 11.65
C ILE A 43 32.37 -37.88 10.91
N LEU A 44 31.94 -39.11 10.58
CA LEU A 44 30.64 -39.34 9.95
C LEU A 44 29.48 -38.96 10.86
N TYR A 45 29.59 -39.24 12.15
CA TYR A 45 28.58 -38.89 13.13
C TYR A 45 28.47 -37.37 13.30
N GLU A 46 29.61 -36.68 13.43
CA GLU A 46 29.68 -35.22 13.53
C GLU A 46 29.07 -34.56 12.29
N LYS A 47 29.48 -34.98 11.08
CA LYS A 47 28.90 -34.44 9.83
C LYS A 47 27.41 -34.70 9.69
N LYS A 48 26.91 -35.85 10.15
CA LYS A 48 25.47 -36.15 10.14
C LYS A 48 24.71 -35.23 11.10
N ALA A 49 25.23 -35.06 12.32
CA ALA A 49 24.63 -34.18 13.32
C ALA A 49 24.61 -32.72 12.85
N GLU A 50 25.70 -32.23 12.24
CA GLU A 50 25.76 -30.90 11.65
C GLU A 50 24.75 -30.72 10.51
N ALA A 51 24.65 -31.70 9.60
CA ALA A 51 23.70 -31.65 8.50
C ALA A 51 22.24 -31.67 9.00
N GLU A 52 21.96 -32.45 10.04
CA GLU A 52 20.63 -32.49 10.66
C GLU A 52 20.30 -31.18 11.38
N ALA A 53 21.25 -30.59 12.10
CA ALA A 53 21.09 -29.27 12.72
C ALA A 53 20.85 -28.18 11.66
N GLN A 54 21.60 -28.21 10.55
CA GLN A 54 21.38 -27.29 9.44
C GLN A 54 19.99 -27.46 8.82
N LYS A 55 19.54 -28.70 8.59
CA LYS A 55 18.19 -28.97 8.10
C LYS A 55 17.12 -28.44 9.07
N ALA A 56 17.24 -28.74 10.36
CA ALA A 56 16.29 -28.27 11.36
C ALA A 56 16.25 -26.74 11.44
N SER A 57 17.39 -26.05 11.33
CA SER A 57 17.41 -24.58 11.29
C SER A 57 16.81 -24.02 10.00
N ALA A 58 17.05 -24.64 8.85
CA ALA A 58 16.45 -24.26 7.59
C ALA A 58 14.93 -24.47 7.61
N ASP A 59 14.45 -25.59 8.15
CA ASP A 59 13.03 -25.88 8.28
C ASP A 59 12.35 -24.89 9.26
N ALA A 60 13.02 -24.54 10.36
CA ALA A 60 12.52 -23.55 11.31
C ALA A 60 12.39 -22.15 10.68
N THR A 61 13.41 -21.72 9.92
CA THR A 61 13.38 -20.43 9.21
C THR A 61 12.33 -20.43 8.10
N PHE A 62 12.21 -21.51 7.34
CA PHE A 62 11.16 -21.66 6.33
C PHE A 62 9.76 -21.58 6.95
N TYR A 63 9.55 -22.26 8.07
CA TYR A 63 8.27 -22.23 8.78
C TYR A 63 7.94 -20.84 9.31
N ALA A 64 8.92 -20.13 9.88
CA ALA A 64 8.75 -18.76 10.35
C ALA A 64 8.38 -17.81 9.19
N CYS A 65 9.14 -17.84 8.09
CA CYS A 65 8.84 -17.02 6.90
C CYS A 65 7.47 -17.36 6.30
N LYS A 66 7.07 -18.63 6.31
CA LYS A 66 5.75 -19.05 5.84
C LYS A 66 4.64 -18.47 6.72
N GLN A 67 4.77 -18.55 8.04
CA GLN A 67 3.79 -17.96 8.95
C GLN A 67 3.68 -16.44 8.79
N GLU A 68 4.81 -15.76 8.64
CA GLU A 68 4.85 -14.31 8.43
C GLU A 68 4.15 -13.93 7.11
N ALA A 69 4.47 -14.61 6.01
CA ALA A 69 3.83 -14.39 4.71
C ALA A 69 2.32 -14.70 4.75
N GLU A 70 1.91 -15.75 5.44
CA GLU A 70 0.49 -16.09 5.64
C GLU A 70 -0.23 -15.02 6.49
N ALA A 71 0.42 -14.50 7.53
CA ALA A 71 -0.12 -13.42 8.36
C ALA A 71 -0.27 -12.12 7.57
N GLU A 72 0.72 -11.73 6.77
CA GLU A 72 0.64 -10.57 5.89
C GLU A 72 -0.48 -10.70 4.85
N LEU A 73 -0.59 -11.87 4.23
CA LEU A 73 -1.66 -12.15 3.26
C LEU A 73 -3.03 -12.04 3.93
N TYR A 74 -3.17 -12.61 5.14
CA TYR A 74 -4.39 -12.51 5.92
C TYR A 74 -4.74 -11.06 6.28
N ALA A 75 -3.76 -10.27 6.73
CA ALA A 75 -3.94 -8.86 7.06
C ALA A 75 -4.42 -8.07 5.84
N LYS A 76 -3.72 -8.18 4.70
CA LYS A 76 -4.11 -7.50 3.45
C LYS A 76 -5.49 -7.94 2.95
N LYS A 77 -5.83 -9.22 3.10
CA LYS A 77 -7.17 -9.73 2.75
C LYS A 77 -8.24 -9.09 3.62
N LYS A 78 -7.99 -8.94 4.93
CA LYS A 78 -8.91 -8.29 5.87
C LYS A 78 -9.05 -6.80 5.62
N GLU A 79 -7.96 -6.12 5.27
CA GLU A 79 -7.99 -4.72 4.85
C GLU A 79 -8.82 -4.53 3.57
N ALA A 80 -8.61 -5.38 2.56
CA ALA A 80 -9.40 -5.35 1.33
C ALA A 80 -10.90 -5.62 1.60
N GLU A 81 -11.22 -6.59 2.47
CA GLU A 81 -12.59 -6.85 2.92
C GLU A 81 -13.18 -5.64 3.65
N GLY A 82 -12.38 -4.94 4.47
CA GLY A 82 -12.75 -3.68 5.12
C GLY A 82 -13.09 -2.57 4.13
N ILE A 83 -12.30 -2.41 3.07
CA ILE A 83 -12.57 -1.41 2.02
C ILE A 83 -13.85 -1.78 1.25
N VAL A 84 -14.04 -3.05 0.91
CA VAL A 84 -15.25 -3.51 0.22
C VAL A 84 -16.49 -3.31 1.08
N THR A 85 -16.43 -3.63 2.38
CA THR A 85 -17.54 -3.41 3.31
C THR A 85 -17.84 -1.92 3.49
N LEU A 86 -16.83 -1.06 3.57
CA LEU A 86 -17.00 0.39 3.59
C LEU A 86 -17.64 0.91 2.30
N GLY A 87 -17.15 0.47 1.14
CA GLY A 87 -17.70 0.82 -0.16
C GLY A 87 -19.16 0.36 -0.32
N ASN A 88 -19.47 -0.85 0.13
CA ASN A 88 -20.84 -1.37 0.15
C ASN A 88 -21.74 -0.57 1.10
N ALA A 89 -21.24 -0.17 2.27
CA ALA A 89 -21.99 0.66 3.21
C ALA A 89 -22.26 2.06 2.63
N GLN A 90 -21.26 2.68 1.99
CA GLN A 90 -21.41 3.95 1.30
C GLN A 90 -22.39 3.85 0.12
N GLY A 91 -22.27 2.78 -0.68
CA GLY A 91 -23.20 2.50 -1.78
C GLY A 91 -24.64 2.32 -1.28
N ALA A 92 -24.83 1.51 -0.24
CA ALA A 92 -26.14 1.32 0.40
C ALA A 92 -26.71 2.63 0.96
N TYR A 93 -25.87 3.47 1.58
CA TYR A 93 -26.28 4.79 2.06
C TYR A 93 -26.77 5.68 0.91
N VAL A 94 -26.02 5.77 -0.19
CA VAL A 94 -26.43 6.58 -1.35
C VAL A 94 -27.67 6.00 -2.02
N SER A 95 -27.79 4.68 -2.16
CA SER A 95 -28.97 4.02 -2.72
C SER A 95 -30.23 4.22 -1.87
N THR A 96 -30.11 4.13 -0.54
CA THR A 96 -31.25 4.39 0.36
C THR A 96 -31.70 5.84 0.30
N LEU A 97 -30.75 6.78 0.23
CA LEU A 97 -31.05 8.20 0.04
C LEU A 97 -31.73 8.46 -1.31
N LEU A 98 -31.24 7.85 -2.40
CA LEU A 98 -31.83 7.95 -3.73
C LEU A 98 -33.27 7.42 -3.75
N ASN A 99 -33.52 6.28 -3.11
CA ASN A 99 -34.86 5.73 -2.98
C ASN A 99 -35.79 6.64 -2.17
N ALA A 100 -35.30 7.22 -1.07
CA ALA A 100 -36.09 8.12 -0.22
C ALA A 100 -36.45 9.44 -0.93
N LEU A 101 -35.59 9.94 -1.81
CA LEU A 101 -35.81 11.14 -2.62
C LEU A 101 -36.51 10.85 -3.96
N GLY A 102 -37.12 9.67 -4.12
CA GLY A 102 -37.92 9.33 -5.29
C GLY A 102 -37.12 9.17 -6.58
N ASN A 103 -35.89 8.66 -6.49
CA ASN A 103 -34.94 8.52 -7.59
C ASN A 103 -34.54 9.84 -8.27
N ASN A 104 -34.72 10.97 -7.59
CA ASN A 104 -34.27 12.24 -8.10
C ASN A 104 -32.78 12.47 -7.81
N TYR A 105 -31.95 12.22 -8.82
CA TYR A 105 -30.49 12.40 -8.74
C TYR A 105 -30.07 13.81 -8.33
N THR A 106 -30.73 14.87 -8.83
CA THR A 106 -30.31 16.25 -8.56
C THR A 106 -30.48 16.60 -7.08
N ALA A 107 -31.59 16.19 -6.48
CA ALA A 107 -31.87 16.44 -5.08
C ALA A 107 -30.89 15.69 -4.15
N VAL A 108 -30.53 14.45 -4.48
CA VAL A 108 -29.52 13.68 -3.74
C VAL A 108 -28.14 14.32 -3.85
N ARG A 109 -27.74 14.73 -5.05
CA ARG A 109 -26.46 15.40 -5.30
C ARG A 109 -26.36 16.68 -4.48
N ASP A 110 -27.38 17.53 -4.54
CA ASP A 110 -27.38 18.81 -3.84
C ASP A 110 -27.39 18.60 -2.32
N TYR A 111 -28.14 17.62 -1.81
CA TYR A 111 -28.09 17.25 -0.40
C TYR A 111 -26.69 16.79 0.04
N LEU A 112 -26.03 15.93 -0.74
CA LEU A 112 -24.67 15.48 -0.44
C LEU A 112 -23.66 16.63 -0.50
N MET A 113 -23.79 17.55 -1.45
CA MET A 113 -22.92 18.73 -1.57
C MET A 113 -23.11 19.70 -0.40
N ILE A 114 -24.36 19.88 0.07
CA ILE A 114 -24.67 20.74 1.23
C ILE A 114 -24.14 20.09 2.51
N ASN A 115 -24.43 18.80 2.74
CA ASN A 115 -23.99 18.08 3.93
C ASN A 115 -22.46 17.96 4.00
N GLY A 116 -21.82 17.72 2.85
CA GLY A 116 -20.36 17.70 2.73
C GLY A 116 -19.69 19.08 2.84
N GLY A 117 -20.45 20.17 3.03
CA GLY A 117 -19.89 21.51 3.21
C GLY A 117 -19.22 22.09 1.97
N MET A 118 -19.39 21.48 0.79
CA MET A 118 -18.66 21.85 -0.42
C MET A 118 -18.89 23.31 -0.82
N PHE A 119 -20.10 23.83 -0.61
CA PHE A 119 -20.41 25.24 -0.87
C PHE A 119 -19.66 26.21 0.07
N GLN A 120 -19.46 25.82 1.34
CA GLN A 120 -18.68 26.61 2.29
C GLN A 120 -17.21 26.63 1.90
N GLU A 121 -16.68 25.49 1.45
CA GLU A 121 -15.29 25.35 1.01
C GLU A 121 -15.02 26.14 -0.28
N ILE A 122 -15.90 26.04 -1.29
CA ILE A 122 -15.82 26.85 -2.51
C ILE A 122 -15.88 28.34 -2.18
N ALA A 123 -16.80 28.76 -1.31
CA ALA A 123 -16.91 30.15 -0.89
C ALA A 123 -15.63 30.65 -0.20
N LYS A 124 -15.03 29.81 0.65
CA LYS A 124 -13.76 30.13 1.33
C LYS A 124 -12.60 30.26 0.34
N ILE A 125 -12.43 29.30 -0.58
CA ILE A 125 -11.38 29.33 -1.60
C ILE A 125 -11.53 30.57 -2.50
N ASN A 126 -12.76 30.88 -2.93
CA ASN A 126 -13.03 32.07 -3.73
C ASN A 126 -12.75 33.36 -2.95
N ALA A 127 -13.15 33.43 -1.68
CA ALA A 127 -12.86 34.58 -0.83
C ALA A 127 -11.35 34.75 -0.60
N GLU A 128 -10.59 33.67 -0.42
CA GLU A 128 -9.13 33.69 -0.31
C GLU A 128 -8.44 34.15 -1.60
N ALA A 129 -8.92 33.67 -2.75
CA ALA A 129 -8.43 34.10 -4.06
C ALA A 129 -8.70 35.59 -4.32
N VAL A 130 -9.89 36.08 -3.94
CA VAL A 130 -10.25 37.50 -4.07
C VAL A 130 -9.56 38.37 -3.02
N ARG A 131 -9.21 37.84 -1.84
CA ARG A 131 -8.49 38.59 -0.80
C ARG A 131 -7.12 39.11 -1.25
N GLY A 132 -6.45 38.41 -2.17
CA GLY A 132 -5.17 38.83 -2.76
C GLY A 132 -5.32 39.70 -4.02
N LEU A 133 -6.52 39.75 -4.59
CA LEU A 133 -6.86 40.70 -5.63
C LEU A 133 -7.26 41.98 -4.92
N GLU A 134 -6.35 42.95 -4.81
CA GLU A 134 -6.73 44.35 -4.61
C GLU A 134 -7.09 44.91 -6.00
N PRO A 135 -8.33 44.77 -6.51
CA PRO A 135 -8.65 45.42 -7.77
C PRO A 135 -8.57 46.93 -7.54
N LYS A 136 -7.58 47.57 -8.16
CA LYS A 136 -7.65 49.00 -8.41
C LYS A 136 -8.80 49.21 -9.40
N ILE A 137 -9.99 49.44 -8.87
CA ILE A 137 -11.15 49.82 -9.66
C ILE A 137 -10.86 51.23 -10.20
N SER A 138 -10.25 51.31 -11.37
CA SER A 138 -10.12 52.56 -12.10
C SER A 138 -11.50 52.90 -12.65
N ILE A 139 -12.22 53.75 -11.95
CA ILE A 139 -13.51 54.30 -12.38
C ILE A 139 -13.21 55.17 -13.61
N TRP A 140 -13.46 54.65 -14.80
CA TRP A 140 -13.42 55.46 -16.01
C TRP A 140 -14.79 56.12 -16.16
N THR A 141 -14.95 57.28 -15.55
CA THR A 141 -16.10 58.16 -15.79
C THR A 141 -15.97 58.68 -17.22
N ASN A 142 -16.58 57.99 -18.19
CA ASN A 142 -16.67 58.51 -19.55
C ASN A 142 -17.60 59.73 -19.51
N GLY A 143 -17.00 60.91 -19.46
CA GLY A 143 -17.70 62.18 -19.53
C GLY A 143 -18.31 62.36 -20.91
N SER A 144 -19.51 61.83 -21.12
CA SER A 144 -20.41 62.29 -22.16
C SER A 144 -21.86 62.04 -21.74
N ASP A 145 -22.41 62.94 -20.93
CA ASP A 145 -23.75 63.43 -21.23
C ASP A 145 -23.91 64.85 -20.70
N SER A 146 -23.95 65.78 -21.64
CA SER A 146 -24.29 67.17 -21.45
C SER A 146 -25.80 67.28 -21.31
N GLY A 147 -26.29 67.44 -20.08
CA GLY A 147 -27.63 68.01 -19.85
C GLY A 147 -28.38 67.45 -18.65
N GLY A 148 -28.48 68.26 -17.59
CA GLY A 148 -29.67 68.27 -16.73
C GLY A 148 -29.58 67.54 -15.39
N GLU A 149 -29.46 68.35 -14.34
CA GLU A 149 -29.89 68.12 -12.95
C GLU A 149 -29.23 67.05 -12.06
N LYS A 150 -28.78 67.56 -10.91
CA LYS A 150 -28.16 66.86 -9.79
C LYS A 150 -29.19 65.97 -9.09
N THR A 151 -28.91 64.67 -8.98
CA THR A 151 -29.45 63.85 -7.90
C THR A 151 -28.46 62.74 -7.54
N GLU A 152 -27.72 62.94 -6.45
CA GLU A 152 -26.62 62.08 -5.96
C GLU A 152 -27.04 60.68 -5.48
N GLY A 153 -28.31 60.28 -5.60
CA GLY A 153 -28.82 58.99 -5.12
C GLY A 153 -28.87 57.85 -6.15
N ALA A 154 -28.71 58.14 -7.45
CA ALA A 154 -28.99 57.18 -8.52
C ALA A 154 -27.75 56.59 -9.24
N MET A 155 -26.53 57.01 -8.84
CA MET A 155 -25.28 56.61 -9.51
C MET A 155 -24.92 55.13 -9.27
N GLY A 156 -24.95 54.68 -8.01
CA GLY A 156 -24.56 53.30 -7.65
C GLY A 156 -25.52 52.23 -8.16
N MET A 157 -26.81 52.54 -8.33
CA MET A 157 -27.81 51.58 -8.79
C MET A 157 -27.72 51.33 -10.32
N LYS A 158 -27.25 52.32 -11.09
CA LYS A 158 -27.06 52.23 -12.55
C LYS A 158 -25.83 51.39 -12.90
N GLU A 159 -24.81 51.40 -12.04
CA GLU A 159 -23.57 50.63 -12.16
C GLU A 159 -23.76 49.15 -11.78
N VAL A 160 -24.48 48.87 -10.69
CA VAL A 160 -24.93 47.50 -10.33
C VAL A 160 -25.84 46.93 -11.41
N ALA A 161 -26.71 47.74 -12.02
CA ALA A 161 -27.54 47.32 -13.14
C ALA A 161 -26.74 46.98 -14.42
N GLY A 162 -25.56 47.58 -14.62
CA GLY A 162 -24.65 47.26 -15.72
C GLY A 162 -24.00 45.88 -15.55
N VAL A 163 -23.48 45.59 -14.36
CA VAL A 163 -22.95 44.26 -13.99
C VAL A 163 -24.07 43.21 -14.04
N TYR A 164 -25.27 43.56 -13.54
CA TYR A 164 -26.46 42.71 -13.59
C TYR A 164 -26.98 42.47 -15.02
N LYS A 165 -26.72 43.37 -15.97
CA LYS A 165 -27.02 43.16 -17.40
C LYS A 165 -25.98 42.33 -18.15
N MET A 166 -24.75 42.25 -17.65
CA MET A 166 -23.67 41.44 -18.23
C MET A 166 -23.65 39.99 -17.72
N LEU A 167 -24.30 39.71 -16.59
CA LEU A 167 -24.44 38.37 -16.03
C LEU A 167 -25.31 37.41 -16.90
N PRO A 168 -26.47 37.79 -17.46
CA PRO A 168 -27.31 36.90 -18.25
C PRO A 168 -26.66 36.34 -19.53
N PRO A 169 -25.89 37.11 -20.31
CA PRO A 169 -25.15 36.58 -21.46
C PRO A 169 -24.12 35.50 -21.07
N LEU A 170 -23.43 35.65 -19.93
CA LEU A 170 -22.46 34.66 -19.44
C LEU A 170 -23.14 33.37 -18.95
N PHE A 171 -24.31 33.48 -18.31
CA PHE A 171 -25.09 32.31 -17.92
C PHE A 171 -25.60 31.53 -19.14
N LYS A 172 -25.96 32.21 -20.22
CA LYS A 172 -26.34 31.56 -21.48
C LYS A 172 -25.17 30.79 -22.09
N THR A 173 -23.97 31.38 -22.14
CA THR A 173 -22.80 30.68 -22.70
C THR A 173 -22.37 29.47 -21.85
N VAL A 174 -22.47 29.57 -20.52
CA VAL A 174 -22.17 28.43 -19.62
C VAL A 174 -23.24 27.36 -19.74
N HIS A 175 -24.51 27.73 -19.86
CA HIS A 175 -25.60 26.80 -20.09
C HIS A 175 -25.46 26.07 -21.44
N GLU A 176 -25.12 26.79 -22.52
CA GLU A 176 -24.89 26.20 -23.86
C GLU A 176 -23.65 25.28 -23.90
N GLN A 177 -22.61 25.57 -23.12
CA GLN A 177 -21.37 24.76 -23.11
C GLN A 177 -21.39 23.60 -22.13
N THR A 178 -22.18 23.67 -21.06
CA THR A 178 -22.16 22.66 -19.97
C THR A 178 -23.50 21.98 -19.72
N GLY A 179 -24.60 22.48 -20.31
CA GLY A 179 -25.96 21.97 -20.09
C GLY A 179 -26.50 22.19 -18.67
N MET A 180 -25.76 22.87 -17.79
CA MET A 180 -26.14 23.08 -16.39
C MET A 180 -26.94 24.38 -16.24
N LEU A 181 -28.06 24.32 -15.52
CA LEU A 181 -28.84 25.49 -15.15
C LEU A 181 -28.24 26.14 -13.89
N PRO A 182 -28.13 27.48 -13.83
CA PRO A 182 -27.69 28.14 -12.61
C PRO A 182 -28.68 27.87 -11.46
N PRO A 183 -28.20 27.78 -10.20
CA PRO A 183 -29.06 27.55 -9.04
C PRO A 183 -30.18 28.60 -8.90
N ALA A 184 -31.35 28.17 -8.43
CA ALA A 184 -32.58 29.00 -8.42
C ALA A 184 -32.47 30.34 -7.65
N TRP A 185 -31.55 30.47 -6.69
CA TRP A 185 -31.30 31.71 -5.95
C TRP A 185 -30.52 32.78 -6.74
N MET A 186 -29.92 32.40 -7.88
CA MET A 186 -29.13 33.28 -8.75
C MET A 186 -29.97 33.89 -9.89
N GLY A 187 -31.27 33.57 -9.93
CA GLY A 187 -32.23 34.06 -10.93
C GLY A 187 -32.56 33.00 -11.99
N ALA A 188 -33.84 32.86 -12.30
CA ALA A 188 -34.33 31.96 -13.34
C ALA A 188 -34.16 32.62 -14.73
N LEU A 189 -33.54 31.91 -15.67
CA LEU A 189 -33.60 32.28 -17.08
C LEU A 189 -35.03 32.00 -17.57
N SER A 190 -35.79 33.05 -17.87
CA SER A 190 -37.05 32.89 -18.60
C SER A 190 -36.72 32.55 -20.04
N GLU A 191 -36.83 31.27 -20.40
CA GLU A 191 -36.79 30.88 -21.80
C GLU A 191 -38.03 31.43 -22.51
N LYS A 192 -37.81 32.22 -23.56
CA LYS A 192 -38.86 32.58 -24.50
C LYS A 192 -38.95 31.45 -25.52
N SER A 193 -39.91 30.55 -25.35
CA SER A 193 -40.35 29.62 -26.40
C SER A 193 -41.40 30.28 -27.30
N PRO A 194 -41.60 29.75 -28.50
CA PRO A 194 -41.00 30.17 -29.78
C PRO A 194 -41.44 31.58 -30.28
#